data_AF-A0AAV0ZE51-F1
#
_entry.id   AF-A0AAV0ZE51-F1
#
_cell.length_a   1.000
_cell.length_b   1.000
_cell.length_c   1.000
_cell.angle_alpha   90.00
_cell.angle_beta   90.00
_cell.angle_gamma   90.00
#
_symmetry.space_group_name_H-M   'P 1'
#
loop_
_entity.id
_entity.type
_entity.pdbx_description
1 polymer ?
#
loop_
_entity_poly.entity_id
_entity_poly.type
_entity_poly.pdbx_seq_one_letter_code
_entity_poly.pdbx_strand_id
1 'polypeptide(L)'
;MEVARMDPNQSFKILLSLYLCDNAYIGKSLHFQDGWFKNLKELTLVDLLYLNYILIDEGALPSLRKLHLVLFPRLETVPNNIQPLKKLGFLYMEHMTEHFMMSIAPHEGKEHWIFKHVALTGICTGFAKSDTGG
;
A
#
# COMPACT_ATOMS: atom_id res chain seq x y z
N MET A 1 -13.83 16.59 5.00
CA MET A 1 -13.10 15.46 4.38
C MET A 1 -14.13 14.42 4.03
N GLU A 2 -14.42 14.24 2.74
CA GLU A 2 -15.39 13.26 2.28
C GLU A 2 -14.63 11.94 2.05
N VAL A 3 -14.82 11.00 2.97
CA VAL A 3 -14.29 9.65 2.84
C VAL A 3 -15.19 8.94 1.84
N ALA A 4 -14.63 8.48 0.72
CA ALA A 4 -15.36 7.60 -0.18
C ALA A 4 -15.84 6.38 0.62
N ARG A 5 -17.16 6.23 0.77
CA ARG A 5 -17.77 5.12 1.48
C ARG A 5 -17.96 3.97 0.49
N MET A 6 -17.01 3.04 0.45
CA MET A 6 -17.30 1.70 -0.09
C MET A 6 -18.17 0.99 0.94
N ASP A 7 -19.38 0.56 0.58
CA ASP A 7 -20.26 -0.12 1.53
C ASP A 7 -19.81 -1.58 1.75
N PRO A 8 -19.38 -1.99 2.96
CA PRO A 8 -18.90 -3.35 3.23
C PRO A 8 -19.96 -4.44 3.05
N ASN A 9 -21.24 -4.07 3.05
CA ASN A 9 -22.36 -4.99 2.92
C ASN A 9 -22.73 -5.35 1.48
N GLN A 10 -22.11 -4.72 0.46
CA GLN A 10 -22.18 -5.19 -0.92
C GLN A 10 -21.04 -6.18 -1.20
N SER A 11 -21.24 -7.42 -0.74
CA SER A 11 -20.69 -8.68 -1.29
C SER A 11 -19.35 -8.64 -2.05
N PHE A 12 -18.25 -8.27 -1.40
CA PHE A 12 -16.88 -8.70 -1.82
C PHE A 12 -16.44 -9.99 -1.11
N LYS A 13 -17.39 -10.86 -0.75
CA LYS A 13 -17.12 -12.05 0.08
C LYS A 13 -16.14 -13.04 -0.55
N ILE A 14 -15.90 -12.98 -1.85
CA ILE A 14 -14.97 -13.86 -2.57
C ILE A 14 -13.81 -13.12 -3.23
N LEU A 15 -13.68 -11.81 -3.03
CA LEU A 15 -12.63 -11.04 -3.71
C LEU A 15 -11.25 -11.45 -3.17
N LEU A 16 -10.43 -12.06 -4.02
CA LEU A 16 -9.09 -12.53 -3.69
C LEU A 16 -8.00 -11.54 -4.11
N SER A 17 -8.23 -10.79 -5.19
CA SER A 17 -7.28 -9.81 -5.69
C SER A 17 -8.02 -8.52 -6.07
N LEU A 18 -7.45 -7.38 -5.69
CA LEU A 18 -7.97 -6.05 -6.01
C LEU A 18 -6.86 -5.27 -6.68
N TYR A 19 -7.19 -4.69 -7.83
CA TYR A 19 -6.30 -3.88 -8.65
C TYR A 19 -6.97 -2.54 -8.90
N LEU A 20 -6.33 -1.45 -8.46
CA LEU A 20 -6.77 -0.07 -8.71
C LEU A 20 -5.67 0.65 -9.48
N CYS A 21 -5.99 1.17 -10.67
CA CYS A 21 -5.06 1.87 -11.56
C CYS A 21 -5.64 3.15 -12.15
N ASP A 22 -4.82 3.92 -12.86
CA ASP A 22 -5.23 5.01 -13.75
C ASP A 22 -6.18 6.02 -13.09
N ASN A 23 -5.84 6.46 -11.87
CA ASN A 23 -6.68 7.36 -11.07
C ASN A 23 -8.13 6.86 -10.83
N ALA A 24 -8.35 5.54 -10.78
CA ALA A 24 -9.63 4.94 -10.34
C ALA A 24 -10.07 5.42 -8.95
N TYR A 25 -9.15 6.01 -8.19
CA TYR A 25 -9.41 6.69 -6.94
C TYR A 25 -8.74 8.08 -6.94
N ILE A 26 -9.53 9.14 -6.76
CA ILE A 26 -9.07 10.54 -6.75
C ILE A 26 -9.03 11.16 -5.34
N GLY A 27 -9.30 10.35 -4.31
CA GLY A 27 -9.26 10.81 -2.92
C GLY A 27 -7.83 10.88 -2.39
N LYS A 28 -7.65 11.69 -1.34
CA LYS A 28 -6.34 11.85 -0.67
C LYS A 28 -6.00 10.70 0.28
N SER A 29 -7.00 9.98 0.78
CA SER A 29 -6.82 8.95 1.80
C SER A 29 -7.66 7.73 1.48
N LEU A 30 -7.02 6.60 1.20
CA LEU A 30 -7.67 5.32 1.00
C LEU A 30 -7.72 4.59 2.34
N HIS A 31 -8.94 4.38 2.87
CA HIS A 31 -9.14 3.80 4.20
C HIS A 31 -9.80 2.44 4.09
N PHE A 32 -9.08 1.40 4.48
CA PHE A 32 -9.58 0.05 4.66
C PHE A 32 -10.08 -0.11 6.09
N GLN A 33 -11.40 -0.20 6.25
CA GLN A 33 -12.04 -0.25 7.57
C GLN A 33 -12.13 -1.68 8.11
N ASP A 34 -12.35 -1.81 9.42
CA ASP A 34 -12.57 -3.11 10.06
C ASP A 34 -13.66 -3.92 9.34
N GLY A 35 -13.38 -5.21 9.18
CA GLY A 35 -14.26 -6.16 8.51
C GLY A 35 -14.24 -6.11 6.98
N TRP A 36 -13.51 -5.18 6.36
CA TRP A 36 -13.42 -5.10 4.89
C TRP A 36 -12.47 -6.15 4.32
N PHE A 37 -12.81 -6.62 3.11
CA PHE A 37 -11.93 -7.43 2.27
C PHE A 37 -11.31 -8.65 2.98
N LYS A 38 -12.12 -9.37 3.77
CA LYS A 38 -11.69 -10.49 4.63
C LYS A 38 -10.93 -11.61 3.90
N ASN A 39 -11.23 -11.82 2.62
CA ASN A 39 -10.63 -12.88 1.79
C ASN A 39 -9.59 -12.38 0.79
N LEU A 40 -9.31 -11.07 0.78
CA LEU A 40 -8.35 -10.48 -0.14
C LEU A 40 -6.94 -10.95 0.21
N LYS A 41 -6.23 -11.49 -0.78
CA LYS A 41 -4.87 -12.01 -0.69
C LYS A 41 -3.87 -11.08 -1.37
N GLU A 42 -4.29 -10.38 -2.42
CA GLU A 42 -3.42 -9.51 -3.20
C GLU A 42 -4.09 -8.14 -3.40
N LEU A 43 -3.35 -7.09 -3.07
CA LEU A 43 -3.75 -5.70 -3.28
C LEU A 43 -2.68 -5.03 -4.13
N THR A 44 -3.09 -4.50 -5.28
CA THR A 44 -2.22 -3.75 -6.18
C THR A 44 -2.83 -2.39 -6.43
N LEU A 45 -2.06 -1.36 -6.11
CA LEU A 45 -2.42 0.02 -6.33
C LEU A 45 -1.37 0.63 -7.26
N VAL A 46 -1.81 1.24 -8.36
CA VAL A 46 -0.95 1.80 -9.40
C VAL A 46 -1.45 3.18 -9.77
N ASP A 47 -0.56 4.17 -9.86
CA ASP A 47 -0.87 5.49 -10.45
C ASP A 47 -2.13 6.17 -9.88
N LEU A 48 -2.24 6.20 -8.54
CA LEU A 48 -3.30 6.94 -7.84
C LEU A 48 -2.73 8.31 -7.42
N LEU A 49 -2.66 9.24 -8.37
CA LEU A 49 -1.87 10.48 -8.30
C LEU A 49 -2.22 11.40 -7.11
N TYR A 50 -3.44 11.29 -6.60
CA TYR A 50 -3.94 12.13 -5.51
C TYR A 50 -3.79 11.50 -4.13
N LEU A 51 -3.35 10.23 -4.05
CA LEU A 51 -3.30 9.49 -2.81
C LEU A 51 -2.07 9.88 -1.98
N ASN A 52 -2.32 10.44 -0.79
CA ASN A 52 -1.29 10.81 0.18
C ASN A 52 -1.15 9.76 1.29
N TYR A 53 -2.27 9.12 1.66
CA TYR A 53 -2.32 8.22 2.82
C TYR A 53 -3.08 6.93 2.51
N ILE A 54 -2.55 5.81 3.01
CA ILE A 54 -3.25 4.53 3.08
C ILE A 54 -3.44 4.22 4.56
N LEU A 55 -4.69 4.07 4.96
CA LEU A 55 -5.10 3.77 6.34
C LEU A 55 -5.68 2.36 6.39
N ILE A 56 -5.22 1.55 7.33
CA ILE A 56 -5.70 0.19 7.51
C ILE A 56 -6.11 0.05 8.98
N ASP A 57 -7.40 -0.18 9.23
CA ASP A 57 -7.90 -0.44 10.57
C ASP A 57 -7.51 -1.85 11.03
N GLU A 58 -7.44 -2.05 12.35
CA GLU A 58 -7.33 -3.38 12.91
C GLU A 58 -8.53 -4.23 12.47
N GLY A 59 -8.27 -5.44 11.97
CA GLY A 59 -9.32 -6.33 11.44
C GLY A 59 -9.64 -6.15 9.95
N ALA A 60 -9.11 -5.11 9.30
CA ALA A 60 -9.12 -4.99 7.85
C ALA A 60 -8.10 -5.93 7.19
N LEU A 61 -8.40 -6.40 5.97
CA LEU A 61 -7.45 -7.17 5.13
C LEU A 61 -6.75 -8.37 5.84
N PRO A 62 -7.43 -9.17 6.69
CA PRO A 62 -6.82 -10.20 7.55
C PRO A 62 -6.21 -11.39 6.78
N SER A 63 -6.40 -11.45 5.46
CA SER A 63 -5.88 -12.50 4.58
C SER A 63 -4.82 -12.00 3.59
N LEU A 64 -4.45 -10.71 3.66
CA LEU A 64 -3.54 -10.10 2.68
C LEU A 64 -2.14 -10.71 2.79
N ARG A 65 -1.61 -11.11 1.65
CA ARG A 65 -0.28 -11.74 1.50
C ARG A 65 0.68 -10.89 0.69
N LYS A 66 0.17 -10.18 -0.31
CA LYS A 66 0.96 -9.33 -1.20
C LYS A 66 0.36 -7.93 -1.29
N LEU A 67 1.22 -6.93 -1.13
CA LEU A 67 0.90 -5.53 -1.37
C LEU A 67 1.85 -4.97 -2.42
N HIS A 68 1.30 -4.44 -3.51
CA HIS A 68 2.04 -3.77 -4.56
C HIS A 68 1.63 -2.30 -4.60
N LEU A 69 2.62 -1.42 -4.47
CA LEU A 69 2.47 0.03 -4.57
C LEU A 69 3.37 0.54 -5.69
N VAL A 70 2.79 1.02 -6.78
CA VAL A 70 3.55 1.45 -7.97
C VAL A 70 3.11 2.86 -8.37
N LEU A 71 4.07 3.74 -8.67
CA LEU A 71 3.82 5.11 -9.14
C LEU A 71 3.00 5.94 -8.14
N PHE A 72 3.61 6.27 -7.01
CA PHE A 72 2.98 7.08 -5.96
C PHE A 72 3.74 8.38 -5.72
N PRO A 73 3.47 9.44 -6.52
CA PRO A 73 4.22 10.69 -6.44
C PRO A 73 3.90 11.54 -5.20
N ARG A 74 2.85 11.18 -4.43
CA ARG A 74 2.38 11.95 -3.26
C ARG A 74 2.26 11.14 -1.98
N LEU A 75 2.57 9.84 -2.01
CA LEU A 75 2.48 9.01 -0.82
C LEU A 75 3.61 9.41 0.15
N GLU A 76 3.24 9.82 1.35
CA GLU A 76 4.17 10.45 2.31
C GLU A 76 4.79 9.46 3.29
N THR A 77 4.08 8.40 3.61
CA THR A 77 4.43 7.42 4.65
C THR A 77 4.01 6.02 4.23
N VAL A 78 4.63 5.01 4.83
CA VAL A 78 4.12 3.63 4.68
C VAL A 78 2.65 3.58 5.14
N PRO A 79 1.84 2.65 4.58
CA PRO A 79 0.47 2.49 5.04
C PRO A 79 0.40 2.35 6.56
N ASN A 80 -0.40 3.20 7.19
CA ASN A 80 -0.54 3.21 8.65
C ASN A 80 -1.13 1.87 9.09
N ASN A 81 -0.56 1.32 10.16
CA ASN A 81 -0.92 0.01 10.69
C ASN A 81 -0.78 -1.11 9.63
N ILE A 82 0.40 -1.25 9.03
CA ILE A 82 0.78 -2.52 8.40
C ILE A 82 0.98 -3.64 9.44
N GLN A 83 1.29 -3.30 10.69
CA GLN A 83 1.58 -4.29 11.75
C GLN A 83 0.45 -5.30 12.01
N PRO A 84 -0.84 -4.94 12.00
CA PRO A 84 -1.94 -5.90 12.07
C PRO A 84 -2.02 -6.89 10.90
N LEU A 85 -1.36 -6.63 9.76
CA LEU A 85 -1.32 -7.51 8.59
C LEU A 85 -0.34 -8.68 8.81
N LYS A 86 -0.69 -9.57 9.74
CA LYS A 86 0.18 -10.70 10.17
C LYS A 86 0.53 -11.70 9.07
N LYS A 87 -0.22 -11.71 7.96
CA LYS A 87 -0.01 -12.64 6.83
C LYS A 87 0.70 -11.98 5.65
N LEU A 88 1.00 -10.69 5.72
CA LEU A 88 1.69 -9.96 4.67
C LEU A 88 3.12 -10.50 4.58
N GLY A 89 3.40 -11.24 3.51
CA GLY A 89 4.74 -11.77 3.23
C GLY A 89 5.51 -10.89 2.27
N PHE A 90 4.83 -10.24 1.34
CA PHE A 90 5.44 -9.54 0.23
C PHE A 90 4.98 -8.09 0.14
N LEU A 91 5.94 -7.17 0.04
CA LEU A 91 5.71 -5.77 -0.24
C LEU A 91 6.57 -5.34 -1.42
N TYR A 92 5.91 -4.95 -2.50
CA TYR A 92 6.56 -4.41 -3.69
C TYR A 92 6.30 -2.91 -3.76
N MET A 93 7.36 -2.14 -3.97
CA MET A 93 7.29 -0.69 -4.09
C MET A 93 8.12 -0.24 -5.29
N GLU A 94 7.53 0.55 -6.18
CA GLU A 94 8.22 1.03 -7.38
C GLU A 94 7.80 2.46 -7.71
N HIS A 95 8.75 3.27 -8.18
CA HIS A 95 8.53 4.69 -8.50
C HIS A 95 7.91 5.47 -7.32
N MET A 96 8.45 5.23 -6.12
CA MET A 96 8.11 6.00 -4.92
C MET A 96 8.90 7.31 -4.87
N THR A 97 8.40 8.29 -4.12
CA THR A 97 9.13 9.56 -3.91
C THR A 97 10.45 9.31 -3.16
N GLU A 98 11.45 10.15 -3.41
CA GLU A 98 12.72 10.10 -2.68
C GLU A 98 12.50 10.23 -1.17
N HIS A 99 11.62 11.14 -0.75
CA HIS A 99 11.25 11.32 0.66
C HIS A 99 10.69 10.04 1.29
N PHE A 100 9.83 9.30 0.56
CA PHE A 100 9.32 8.01 1.01
C PHE A 100 10.45 6.96 1.07
N MET A 101 11.31 6.90 0.06
CA MET A 101 12.44 5.96 0.04
C MET A 101 13.41 6.21 1.21
N MET A 102 13.64 7.46 1.57
CA MET A 102 14.41 7.83 2.76
C MET A 102 13.71 7.41 4.06
N SER A 103 12.38 7.53 4.15
CA SER A 103 11.65 7.12 5.35
C SER A 103 11.76 5.62 5.61
N ILE A 104 11.83 4.79 4.57
CA ILE A 104 12.06 3.34 4.67
C ILE A 104 13.53 2.95 4.50
N ALA A 105 14.50 3.85 4.68
CA ALA A 105 15.90 3.44 4.59
C ALA A 105 16.24 2.41 5.70
N PRO A 106 16.90 1.26 5.40
CA PRO A 106 17.08 0.15 6.35
C PRO A 106 17.79 0.48 7.68
N HIS A 107 18.63 1.52 7.70
CA HIS A 107 19.47 1.87 8.85
C HIS A 107 19.08 3.19 9.53
N GLU A 108 18.50 4.13 8.79
CA GLU A 108 18.26 5.51 9.27
C GLU A 108 16.83 6.00 9.02
N GLY A 109 16.03 5.23 8.27
CA GLY A 109 14.67 5.59 7.95
C GLY A 109 13.76 5.45 9.16
N LYS A 110 12.94 6.47 9.43
CA LYS A 110 11.95 6.45 10.52
C LYS A 110 10.97 5.26 10.45
N GLU A 111 10.81 4.67 9.26
CA GLU A 111 9.92 3.55 8.94
C GLU A 111 10.69 2.24 8.65
N HIS A 112 11.98 2.16 8.99
CA HIS A 112 12.82 0.97 8.81
C HIS A 112 12.27 -0.31 9.49
N TRP A 113 11.34 -0.17 10.44
CA TRP A 113 10.63 -1.29 11.06
C TRP A 113 9.88 -2.16 10.05
N ILE A 114 9.52 -1.63 8.86
CA ILE A 114 8.78 -2.38 7.84
C ILE A 114 9.53 -3.61 7.34
N PHE A 115 10.87 -3.57 7.30
CA PHE A 115 11.70 -4.72 6.91
C PHE A 115 11.65 -5.86 7.93
N LYS A 116 11.38 -5.56 9.21
CA LYS A 116 11.20 -6.58 10.24
C LYS A 116 9.83 -7.24 10.17
N HIS A 117 8.82 -6.50 9.71
CA HIS A 117 7.44 -6.98 9.63
C HIS A 117 7.18 -7.84 8.38
N VAL A 118 7.72 -7.43 7.23
CA VAL A 118 7.57 -8.13 5.94
C VAL A 118 8.68 -9.17 5.71
N ALA A 119 9.40 -9.55 6.78
CA ALA A 119 10.70 -10.23 6.76
C ALA A 119 10.72 -11.68 6.22
N LEU A 120 9.64 -12.20 5.64
CA LEU A 120 9.59 -13.61 5.22
C LEU A 120 9.65 -13.81 3.70
N THR A 121 9.41 -12.76 2.89
CA THR A 121 9.17 -12.97 1.46
C THR A 121 9.71 -11.85 0.54
N GLY A 122 10.38 -10.84 1.10
CA GLY A 122 11.17 -9.86 0.35
C GLY A 122 10.49 -8.51 0.13
N ILE A 123 11.29 -7.45 0.16
CA ILE A 123 10.90 -6.10 -0.26
C ILE A 123 11.72 -5.80 -1.52
N CYS A 124 11.04 -5.52 -2.64
CA CYS A 124 11.69 -5.08 -3.86
C CYS A 124 11.38 -3.61 -4.08
N THR A 125 12.43 -2.80 -4.21
CA THR A 125 12.35 -1.39 -4.57
C THR A 125 12.92 -1.20 -5.97
N GLY A 126 12.07 -0.85 -6.94
CA GLY A 126 12.52 -0.55 -8.30
C GLY A 126 12.92 0.92 -8.42
N PHE A 127 14.13 1.19 -8.90
CA PHE A 127 14.52 2.51 -9.37
C PHE A 127 14.35 2.53 -10.90
N ALA A 128 13.51 3.43 -11.42
CA ALA A 128 13.72 3.85 -12.80
C ALA A 128 15.04 4.60 -12.82
N LYS A 129 15.99 4.15 -13.64
CA LYS A 129 17.07 5.01 -14.09
C LYS A 129 16.41 6.21 -14.76
N SER A 130 16.62 7.41 -14.22
CA SER A 130 16.48 8.60 -15.04
C SER A 130 17.55 8.51 -16.11
N ASP A 131 17.13 8.27 -17.35
CA ASP A 131 17.96 8.61 -18.50
C ASP A 131 18.18 10.13 -18.44
N THR A 132 19.30 10.56 -17.87
CA THR A 132 19.82 11.90 -18.11
C THR A 132 20.36 11.92 -19.53
N GLY A 133 19.47 12.20 -20.48
CA GLY A 133 19.82 12.60 -21.82
C GLY A 133 19.60 14.11 -21.97
N GLY A 134 20.68 14.87 -22.16
CA GLY A 134 20.68 16.29 -22.54
C GLY A 134 21.66 17.14 -21.76
#